data_AF-C8PTW1-F1
#
_entry.id   AF-C8PTW1-F1
#
_cell.length_a   1.000
_cell.length_b   1.000
_cell.length_c   1.000
_cell.angle_alpha   90.00
_cell.angle_beta   90.00
_cell.angle_gamma   90.00
#
_symmetry.space_group_name_H-M   'P 1'
#
loop_
_entity.id
_entity.type
_entity.pdbx_description
1 polymer ?
#
loop_
_entity_poly.entity_id
_entity_poly.type
_entity_poly.pdbx_seq_one_letter_code
_entity_poly.pdbx_strand_id
1 'polypeptide(L)'
;MKKIEHQYFGQLSFDTADNVNVIWEKTINGIDVCLWFDQNVELPNGILDIYAHFLENIDEKIQEARKALIAYLKEDNYYINFHIEECGLEDLPNEVTDFVMKMAVTNLGLWIDNEKPHITMDFMISPDESDEILCVKFGEGENIKAIDWES
;
A
#
# COMPACT_ATOMS: atom_id res chain seq x y z
N MET A 1 5.80 28.11 -6.61
CA MET A 1 4.73 27.41 -5.87
C MET A 1 3.61 26.98 -6.82
N LYS A 2 3.64 25.73 -7.30
CA LYS A 2 2.53 25.13 -8.05
C LYS A 2 1.54 24.58 -7.02
N LYS A 3 0.32 25.13 -7.01
CA LYS A 3 -0.78 24.66 -6.16
C LYS A 3 -1.90 24.12 -7.03
N ILE A 4 -2.55 23.05 -6.58
CA ILE A 4 -3.68 22.43 -7.27
C ILE A 4 -4.78 22.20 -6.25
N GLU A 5 -6.01 22.53 -6.63
CA GLU A 5 -7.20 22.16 -5.86
C GLU A 5 -7.81 20.90 -6.46
N HIS A 6 -8.07 19.89 -5.64
CA HIS A 6 -8.71 18.65 -6.05
C HIS A 6 -9.90 18.34 -5.14
N GLN A 7 -10.99 17.80 -5.69
CA GLN A 7 -12.21 17.55 -4.91
C GLN A 7 -11.98 16.62 -3.71
N TYR A 8 -11.16 15.58 -3.88
CA TYR A 8 -10.85 14.62 -2.82
C TYR A 8 -9.70 15.08 -1.90
N PHE A 9 -8.61 15.61 -2.49
CA PHE A 9 -7.37 15.91 -1.75
C PHE A 9 -7.32 17.35 -1.21
N GLY A 10 -8.26 18.21 -1.60
CA GLY A 10 -8.22 19.63 -1.29
C GLY A 10 -7.06 20.34 -1.98
N GLN A 11 -6.48 21.33 -1.30
CA GLN A 11 -5.33 22.08 -1.81
C GLN A 11 -4.02 21.31 -1.61
N LEU A 12 -3.37 20.97 -2.71
CA LEU A 12 -2.05 20.36 -2.75
C LEU A 12 -0.96 21.40 -3.07
N SER A 13 0.19 21.27 -2.40
CA SER A 13 1.40 22.04 -2.69
C SER A 13 2.49 21.12 -3.22
N PHE A 14 3.03 21.45 -4.39
CA PHE A 14 4.15 20.71 -5.02
C PHE A 14 5.48 21.45 -4.85
N ASP A 15 5.53 22.36 -3.87
CA ASP A 15 6.73 23.12 -3.52
C ASP A 15 7.42 22.36 -2.38
N THR A 16 8.34 21.47 -2.74
CA THR A 16 8.92 20.50 -1.83
C THR A 16 10.43 20.71 -1.69
N ALA A 17 10.98 20.44 -0.51
CA ALA A 17 12.39 20.67 -0.22
C ALA A 17 13.28 19.52 -0.74
N ASP A 18 12.77 18.29 -0.67
CA ASP A 18 13.48 17.08 -1.08
C ASP A 18 13.07 16.60 -2.47
N ASN A 19 13.73 15.57 -2.98
CA ASN A 19 13.40 14.97 -4.27
C ASN A 19 12.05 14.24 -4.25
N VAL A 20 11.73 13.54 -3.15
CA VAL A 20 10.49 12.79 -2.98
C VAL A 20 9.88 13.19 -1.66
N ASN A 21 8.62 13.62 -1.66
CA ASN A 21 7.96 14.16 -0.46
C ASN A 21 6.50 13.71 -0.38
N VAL A 22 6.02 13.58 0.85
CA VAL A 22 4.58 13.47 1.13
C VAL A 22 3.96 14.85 0.94
N ILE A 23 3.02 14.96 -0.01
CA ILE A 23 2.29 16.21 -0.31
C ILE A 23 0.86 16.20 0.24
N TRP A 24 0.39 15.04 0.70
CA TRP A 24 -0.88 14.86 1.38
C TRP A 24 -0.83 13.58 2.21
N GLU A 25 -1.44 13.61 3.39
CA GLU A 25 -1.54 12.46 4.29
C GLU A 25 -2.88 12.45 5.01
N LYS A 26 -3.41 11.26 5.29
CA LYS A 26 -4.62 11.08 6.08
C LYS A 26 -4.74 9.64 6.57
N THR A 27 -5.21 9.46 7.80
CA THR A 27 -5.65 8.13 8.26
C THR A 27 -7.08 7.85 7.78
N ILE A 28 -7.28 6.75 7.05
CA ILE A 28 -8.57 6.29 6.53
C ILE A 28 -8.84 4.88 7.08
N ASN A 29 -9.92 4.71 7.85
CA ASN A 29 -10.27 3.43 8.49
C ASN A 29 -9.12 2.80 9.31
N GLY A 30 -8.25 3.62 9.89
CA GLY A 30 -7.07 3.17 10.65
C GLY A 30 -5.83 2.85 9.81
N ILE A 31 -5.89 3.08 8.49
CA ILE A 31 -4.76 2.91 7.55
C ILE A 31 -4.14 4.28 7.32
N ASP A 32 -2.82 4.39 7.44
CA ASP A 32 -2.10 5.62 7.11
C ASP A 32 -1.90 5.72 5.60
N VAL A 33 -2.49 6.76 5.00
CA VAL A 33 -2.46 6.97 3.56
C VAL A 33 -1.62 8.19 3.24
N CYS A 34 -0.61 8.01 2.38
CA CYS A 34 0.28 9.08 1.95
C CYS A 34 0.28 9.24 0.43
N LEU A 35 0.16 10.47 -0.05
CA LEU A 35 0.41 10.84 -1.44
C LEU A 35 1.84 11.36 -1.56
N TRP A 36 2.68 10.57 -2.21
CA TRP A 36 4.07 10.87 -2.48
C TRP A 36 4.22 11.51 -3.86
N PHE A 37 5.12 12.49 -3.95
CA PHE A 37 5.45 13.17 -5.20
C PHE A 37 6.96 13.25 -5.37
N ASP A 38 7.45 12.69 -6.48
CA ASP A 38 8.81 12.91 -6.97
C ASP A 38 8.85 14.20 -7.80
N GLN A 39 9.61 15.20 -7.35
CA GLN A 39 9.72 16.49 -8.04
C GLN A 39 10.36 16.38 -9.43
N ASN A 40 11.03 15.26 -9.72
CA ASN A 40 11.65 15.02 -11.02
C ASN A 40 10.65 14.53 -12.08
N VAL A 41 9.39 14.31 -11.72
CA VAL A 41 8.36 13.86 -12.66
C VAL A 41 7.27 14.90 -12.90
N GLU A 42 6.72 14.90 -14.11
CA GLU A 42 5.52 15.68 -14.40
C GLU A 42 4.29 15.03 -13.78
N LEU A 43 3.42 15.84 -13.17
CA LEU A 43 2.11 15.40 -12.70
C LEU A 43 1.24 14.96 -13.89
N PRO A 44 0.89 13.67 -14.02
CA PRO A 44 0.04 13.20 -15.10
C PRO A 44 -1.38 13.72 -14.97
N ASN A 45 -2.00 14.01 -16.11
CA ASN A 45 -3.42 14.38 -16.14
C ASN A 45 -4.28 13.21 -15.60
N GLY A 46 -5.20 13.53 -14.69
CA GLY A 46 -6.14 12.56 -14.13
C GLY A 46 -5.57 11.61 -13.08
N ILE A 47 -4.29 11.69 -12.72
CA ILE A 47 -3.72 10.77 -11.71
C ILE A 47 -4.40 10.91 -10.34
N LEU A 48 -4.77 12.14 -9.98
CA LEU A 48 -5.47 12.41 -8.72
C LEU A 48 -6.88 11.84 -8.73
N ASP A 49 -7.55 11.83 -9.89
CA ASP A 49 -8.88 11.21 -10.02
C ASP A 49 -8.78 9.68 -9.86
N ILE A 50 -7.73 9.06 -10.43
CA ILE A 50 -7.46 7.62 -10.25
C ILE A 50 -7.22 7.30 -8.78
N TYR A 51 -6.39 8.08 -8.08
CA TYR A 51 -6.12 7.84 -6.67
C TYR A 51 -7.32 8.11 -5.77
N ALA A 52 -8.14 9.12 -6.09
CA ALA A 52 -9.39 9.33 -5.38
C ALA A 52 -10.36 8.15 -5.59
N HIS A 53 -10.51 7.68 -6.82
CA HIS A 53 -11.33 6.50 -7.13
C HIS A 53 -10.84 5.25 -6.38
N PHE A 54 -9.53 5.01 -6.31
CA PHE A 54 -8.96 3.90 -5.57
C PHE A 54 -9.34 3.98 -4.08
N LEU A 55 -9.19 5.17 -3.47
CA LEU A 55 -9.51 5.37 -2.06
C LEU A 55 -11.02 5.30 -1.76
N GLU A 56 -11.87 5.74 -2.70
CA GLU A 56 -13.33 5.59 -2.59
C GLU A 56 -13.77 4.11 -2.61
N ASN A 57 -12.96 3.22 -3.21
CA ASN A 57 -13.21 1.78 -3.30
C ASN A 57 -12.21 0.95 -2.46
N ILE A 58 -11.60 1.55 -1.42
CA ILE A 58 -10.51 0.94 -0.66
C ILE A 58 -10.87 -0.43 -0.06
N ASP A 59 -12.08 -0.60 0.47
CA ASP A 59 -12.50 -1.86 1.08
C ASP A 59 -12.53 -3.00 0.05
N GLU A 60 -12.97 -2.73 -1.17
CA GLU A 60 -12.96 -3.70 -2.27
C GLU A 60 -11.52 -4.03 -2.68
N LYS A 61 -10.65 -3.02 -2.76
CA LYS A 61 -9.23 -3.20 -3.07
C LYS A 61 -8.48 -4.00 -2.02
N ILE A 62 -8.82 -3.85 -0.74
CA ILE A 62 -8.30 -4.70 0.34
C ILE A 62 -8.72 -6.16 0.14
N GLN A 63 -9.96 -6.42 -0.28
CA GLN A 63 -10.40 -7.79 -0.56
C GLN A 63 -9.70 -8.40 -1.78
N GLU A 64 -9.44 -7.61 -2.81
CA GLU A 64 -8.64 -8.02 -3.98
C GLU A 64 -7.21 -8.37 -3.56
N ALA A 65 -6.54 -7.49 -2.81
CA ALA A 65 -5.20 -7.72 -2.27
C ALA A 65 -5.13 -8.98 -1.41
N ARG A 66 -6.07 -9.19 -0.48
CA ARG A 66 -6.11 -10.40 0.36
C ARG A 66 -6.25 -11.69 -0.47
N LYS A 67 -7.05 -11.68 -1.54
CA LYS A 67 -7.15 -12.83 -2.45
C LYS A 67 -5.82 -13.12 -3.14
N ALA A 68 -5.12 -12.08 -3.58
CA ALA A 68 -3.82 -12.22 -4.22
C ALA A 68 -2.75 -12.72 -3.22
N LEU A 69 -2.73 -12.21 -1.99
CA LEU A 69 -1.85 -12.68 -0.92
C LEU A 69 -2.08 -14.15 -0.57
N ILE A 70 -3.35 -14.59 -0.50
CA ILE A 70 -3.67 -16.01 -0.28
C ILE A 70 -3.11 -16.88 -1.42
N ALA A 71 -3.19 -16.44 -2.67
CA ALA A 71 -2.63 -17.18 -3.80
C ALA A 71 -1.09 -17.22 -3.72
N TYR A 72 -0.47 -16.07 -3.50
CA TYR A 72 0.98 -15.92 -3.33
C TYR A 72 1.53 -16.83 -2.23
N LEU A 73 0.94 -16.79 -1.03
CA LEU A 73 1.40 -17.58 0.12
C LEU A 73 1.08 -19.08 0.03
N LYS A 74 0.18 -19.49 -0.88
CA LYS A 74 -0.03 -20.91 -1.20
C LYS A 74 1.04 -21.46 -2.13
N GLU A 75 1.64 -20.60 -2.95
CA GLU A 75 2.78 -20.99 -3.80
C GLU A 75 4.08 -21.02 -2.99
N ASP A 76 4.27 -20.05 -2.10
CA ASP A 76 5.40 -19.98 -1.18
C ASP A 76 4.96 -19.48 0.21
N ASN A 77 4.98 -20.36 1.20
CA ASN A 77 4.57 -20.03 2.57
C ASN A 77 5.73 -19.56 3.46
N TYR A 78 6.91 -19.25 2.90
CA TYR A 78 8.09 -18.92 3.68
C TYR A 78 7.88 -17.70 4.60
N TYR A 79 7.14 -16.68 4.17
CA TYR A 79 6.77 -15.55 5.03
C TYR A 79 6.02 -15.99 6.30
N ILE A 80 5.11 -16.98 6.19
CA ILE A 80 4.38 -17.52 7.34
C ILE A 80 5.33 -18.27 8.28
N ASN A 81 6.16 -19.16 7.73
CA ASN A 81 7.11 -19.94 8.52
C ASN A 81 8.11 -19.03 9.24
N PHE A 82 8.59 -17.98 8.57
CA PHE A 82 9.49 -16.99 9.16
C PHE A 82 8.88 -16.35 10.43
N HIS A 83 7.62 -15.92 10.37
CA HIS A 83 6.97 -15.33 11.55
C HIS A 83 6.76 -16.32 12.69
N ILE A 84 6.39 -17.56 12.38
CA ILE A 84 6.16 -18.59 13.39
C ILE A 84 7.48 -19.04 14.03
N GLU A 85 8.49 -19.34 13.20
CA GLU A 85 9.74 -20.00 13.63
C GLU A 85 10.82 -19.00 14.04
N GLU A 86 11.04 -17.94 13.25
CA GLU A 86 12.15 -17.00 13.45
C GLU A 86 11.74 -15.82 14.33
N CYS A 87 10.51 -15.30 14.17
CA CYS A 87 9.97 -14.26 15.07
C CYS A 87 9.37 -14.85 16.35
N GLY A 88 9.24 -16.18 16.47
CA GLY A 88 8.72 -16.85 17.66
C GLY A 88 7.23 -16.64 17.91
N LEU A 89 6.45 -16.31 16.87
CA LEU A 89 5.01 -16.05 16.97
C LEU A 89 4.19 -17.34 16.80
N GLU A 90 4.42 -18.31 17.69
CA GLU A 90 3.86 -19.67 17.60
C GLU A 90 2.31 -19.73 17.64
N ASP A 91 1.65 -18.69 18.17
CA ASP A 91 0.18 -18.59 18.22
C ASP A 91 -0.46 -18.12 16.89
N LEU A 92 0.34 -17.82 15.87
CA LEU A 92 -0.16 -17.45 14.55
C LEU A 92 -0.74 -18.66 13.80
N PRO A 93 -1.76 -18.46 12.96
CA PRO A 93 -2.31 -19.53 12.14
C PRO A 93 -1.28 -20.00 11.11
N ASN A 94 -1.13 -21.30 10.93
CA ASN A 94 -0.34 -21.86 9.82
C ASN A 94 -1.17 -21.96 8.52
N GLU A 95 -2.50 -22.00 8.63
CA GLU A 95 -3.37 -21.99 7.45
C GLU A 95 -3.34 -20.62 6.77
N VAL A 96 -2.90 -20.58 5.50
CA VAL A 96 -2.67 -19.36 4.71
C VAL A 96 -3.85 -18.39 4.76
N THR A 97 -5.08 -18.91 4.63
CA THR A 97 -6.28 -18.06 4.61
C THR A 97 -6.47 -17.36 5.95
N ASP A 98 -6.33 -18.09 7.05
CA ASP A 98 -6.51 -17.55 8.40
C ASP A 98 -5.39 -16.57 8.76
N PHE A 99 -4.16 -16.88 8.34
CA PHE A 99 -3.01 -15.99 8.49
C PHE A 99 -3.25 -14.66 7.77
N VAL A 100 -3.59 -14.70 6.47
CA VAL A 100 -3.87 -13.49 5.70
C VAL A 100 -5.02 -12.69 6.30
N MET A 101 -6.08 -13.34 6.80
CA MET A 101 -7.20 -12.63 7.44
C MET A 101 -6.83 -11.94 8.75
N LYS A 102 -5.78 -12.39 9.44
CA LYS A 102 -5.24 -11.70 10.62
C LYS A 102 -4.30 -10.54 10.29
N MET A 103 -3.77 -10.46 9.07
CA MET A 103 -2.92 -9.35 8.66
C MET A 103 -3.70 -8.03 8.66
N ALA A 104 -3.07 -6.98 9.16
CA ALA A 104 -3.56 -5.61 9.10
C ALA A 104 -3.00 -4.89 7.88
N VAL A 105 -3.78 -3.99 7.30
CA VAL A 105 -3.25 -3.01 6.34
C VAL A 105 -2.73 -1.83 7.16
N THR A 106 -1.43 -1.56 7.08
CA THR A 106 -0.78 -0.55 7.93
C THR A 106 -0.53 0.74 7.16
N ASN A 107 -0.14 0.64 5.89
CA ASN A 107 0.14 1.80 5.04
C ASN A 107 -0.48 1.65 3.65
N LEU A 108 -0.84 2.79 3.05
CA LEU A 108 -1.18 2.90 1.64
C LEU A 108 -0.43 4.08 1.02
N GLY A 109 0.48 3.78 0.10
CA GLY A 109 1.24 4.78 -0.65
C GLY A 109 0.62 5.04 -2.01
N LEU A 110 0.31 6.29 -2.31
CA LEU A 110 -0.07 6.76 -3.64
C LEU A 110 1.13 7.51 -4.23
N TRP A 111 1.73 7.01 -5.31
CA TRP A 111 3.01 7.51 -5.79
C TRP A 111 2.87 8.27 -7.11
N ILE A 112 3.30 9.52 -7.14
CA ILE A 112 3.48 10.27 -8.38
C ILE A 112 4.98 10.28 -8.67
N ASP A 113 5.47 9.18 -9.23
CA ASP A 113 6.88 8.93 -9.59
C ASP A 113 6.97 8.45 -11.05
N ASN A 114 8.01 7.75 -11.49
CA ASN A 114 8.12 7.28 -12.88
C ASN A 114 7.23 6.07 -13.21
N GLU A 115 6.64 5.41 -12.22
CA GLU A 115 5.71 4.31 -12.36
C GLU A 115 4.29 4.86 -12.19
N LYS A 116 3.48 4.81 -13.26
CA LYS A 116 2.20 5.54 -13.28
C LYS A 116 1.07 4.67 -13.84
N PRO A 117 -0.03 4.49 -13.09
CA PRO A 117 -0.18 4.72 -11.65
C PRO A 117 0.68 3.72 -10.85
N HIS A 118 1.08 4.13 -9.64
CA HIS A 118 1.82 3.31 -8.68
C HIS A 118 1.20 3.48 -7.29
N ILE A 119 0.63 2.40 -6.78
CA ILE A 119 -0.02 2.36 -5.47
C ILE A 119 0.55 1.18 -4.71
N THR A 120 0.96 1.39 -3.47
CA THR A 120 1.44 0.35 -2.56
C THR A 120 0.44 0.17 -1.42
N MET A 121 0.21 -1.06 -1.00
CA MET A 121 -0.63 -1.40 0.14
C MET A 121 0.09 -2.43 1.00
N ASP A 122 0.46 -2.02 2.20
CA ASP A 122 1.35 -2.79 3.07
C ASP A 122 0.51 -3.62 4.03
N PHE A 123 0.75 -4.94 4.01
CA PHE A 123 0.13 -5.89 4.91
C PHE A 123 1.17 -6.42 5.90
N MET A 124 0.83 -6.35 7.18
CA MET A 124 1.68 -6.85 8.27
C MET A 124 0.90 -7.80 9.17
N ILE A 125 1.57 -8.84 9.65
CA ILE A 125 1.08 -9.67 10.75
C ILE A 125 1.75 -9.19 12.04
N SER A 126 0.98 -8.95 13.10
CA SER A 126 1.52 -8.50 14.39
C SER A 126 2.53 -7.34 14.28
N PRO A 127 2.14 -6.16 13.76
CA PRO A 127 3.06 -5.05 13.46
C PRO A 127 3.82 -4.48 14.67
N ASP A 128 3.41 -4.82 15.90
CA ASP A 128 4.14 -4.47 17.13
C ASP A 128 5.34 -5.39 17.40
N GLU A 129 5.41 -6.55 16.75
CA GLU A 129 6.39 -7.62 17.02
C GLU A 129 7.34 -7.87 15.82
N SER A 130 7.00 -7.38 14.63
CA SER A 130 7.78 -7.55 13.39
C SER A 130 7.60 -6.37 12.45
N ASP A 131 8.66 -6.02 11.71
CA ASP A 131 8.70 -5.01 10.64
C ASP A 131 8.52 -5.62 9.24
N GLU A 132 8.31 -6.94 9.14
CA GLU A 132 8.18 -7.63 7.85
C GLU A 132 6.84 -7.31 7.16
N ILE A 133 6.90 -6.90 5.91
CA ILE A 133 5.76 -6.41 5.13
C ILE A 133 5.58 -7.27 3.88
N LEU A 134 4.32 -7.61 3.58
CA LEU A 134 3.93 -7.97 2.21
C LEU A 134 3.29 -6.75 1.54
N CYS A 135 4.03 -6.12 0.63
CA CYS A 135 3.61 -4.94 -0.11
C CYS A 135 2.90 -5.37 -1.40
N VAL A 136 1.60 -5.11 -1.48
CA VAL A 136 0.80 -5.34 -2.69
C VAL A 136 0.83 -4.10 -3.56
N LYS A 137 1.34 -4.24 -4.78
CA LYS A 137 1.53 -3.12 -5.73
C LYS A 137 0.44 -3.13 -6.79
N PHE A 138 -0.28 -2.01 -6.92
CA PHE A 138 -1.27 -1.79 -7.97
C PHE A 138 -0.74 -0.81 -9.01
N GLY A 139 -1.12 -1.03 -10.26
CA GLY A 139 -0.80 -0.12 -11.37
C GLY A 139 -1.95 0.10 -12.34
N GLU A 140 -1.67 0.06 -13.65
CA GLU A 140 -2.66 0.42 -14.68
C GLU A 140 -4.01 -0.29 -14.51
N GLY A 141 -5.08 0.50 -14.59
CA GLY A 141 -6.45 0.01 -14.34
C GLY A 141 -6.71 -0.43 -12.89
N GLU A 142 -5.89 0.05 -11.94
CA GLU A 142 -5.95 -0.31 -10.52
C GLU A 142 -5.84 -1.83 -10.28
N ASN A 143 -5.08 -2.50 -11.16
CA ASN A 143 -4.83 -3.94 -11.10
C ASN A 143 -3.54 -4.23 -10.34
N ILE A 144 -3.51 -5.36 -9.62
CA ILE A 144 -2.32 -5.85 -8.93
C ILE A 144 -1.25 -6.23 -9.97
N LYS A 145 -0.03 -5.71 -9.76
CA LYS A 145 1.15 -5.96 -10.61
C LYS A 145 2.17 -6.86 -9.93
N ALA A 146 2.37 -6.71 -8.63
CA ALA A 146 3.37 -7.44 -7.87
C ALA A 146 2.98 -7.55 -6.40
N ILE A 147 3.62 -8.50 -5.73
CA ILE A 147 3.65 -8.64 -4.28
C ILE A 147 5.12 -8.80 -3.93
N ASP A 148 5.64 -7.89 -3.13
CA ASP A 148 7.03 -7.92 -2.69
C ASP A 148 7.06 -8.09 -1.16
N TRP A 149 8.01 -8.91 -0.70
CA TRP A 149 8.35 -8.97 0.71
C TRP A 149 9.41 -7.91 1.00
N GLU A 150 9.11 -7.00 1.92
CA GLU A 150 9.93 -5.86 2.32
C GLU A 150 10.18 -5.88 3.86
N SER A 151 11.29 -5.27 4.30
CA SER A 151 11.73 -5.09 5.70
C SER A 151 12.50 -3.79 5.86
#